data_AF-A0A6B9FK04-F1
#
_entry.id   AF-A0A6B9FK04-F1
#
_cell.length_a   1.000
_cell.length_b   1.000
_cell.length_c   1.000
_cell.angle_alpha   90.00
_cell.angle_beta   90.00
_cell.angle_gamma   90.00
#
_symmetry.space_group_name_H-M   'P 1'
#
loop_
_entity.id
_entity.type
_entity.pdbx_description
1 polymer ?
#
loop_
_entity_poly.entity_id
_entity_poly.type
_entity_poly.pdbx_seq_one_letter_code
_entity_poly.pdbx_strand_id
1 'polypeptide(L)'
;MQLERAITCRVLAEATESDPAACVKHARTVDAIVAPYPEDLKMQFERAQAWRYVAYATRFDAAVCAEHAQTVDAIAVPFPDDRDMQHQRAQAWRSVAYATRSDSAACLEHARSVDLIAAPYPNDRDMQVERARVWCHVTYAFRSDPAACVSFARMVDAISIHNPDDSELEELKHSAWRYVRQSE
;
A
#
# COMPACT_ATOMS: atom_id res chain seq x y z
N MET A 1 0.31 20.81 21.00
CA MET A 1 -0.68 21.60 20.22
C MET A 1 -0.63 21.34 18.71
N GLN A 2 0.42 21.69 17.94
CA GLN A 2 0.36 21.49 16.46
C GLN A 2 0.35 20.01 16.04
N LEU A 3 1.15 19.18 16.70
CA LEU A 3 1.16 17.74 16.44
C LEU A 3 -0.20 17.10 16.72
N GLU A 4 -0.85 17.45 17.83
CA GLU A 4 -2.20 16.94 18.15
C GLU A 4 -3.23 17.37 17.11
N ARG A 5 -3.11 18.58 16.57
CA ARG A 5 -3.98 19.03 15.47
C ARG A 5 -3.73 18.21 14.20
N ALA A 6 -2.46 17.94 13.86
CA ALA A 6 -2.12 17.08 12.72
C ALA A 6 -2.70 15.67 12.89
N ILE A 7 -2.54 15.07 14.08
CA ILE A 7 -3.12 13.77 14.44
C ILE A 7 -4.64 13.79 14.26
N THR A 8 -5.34 14.78 14.82
CA THR A 8 -6.80 14.89 14.70
C THR A 8 -7.24 14.98 13.24
N CYS A 9 -6.55 15.78 12.42
CA CYS A 9 -6.87 15.88 11.00
C CYS A 9 -6.54 14.59 10.23
N ARG A 10 -5.48 13.87 10.59
CA ARG A 10 -5.16 12.55 10.02
C ARG A 10 -6.22 11.51 10.38
N VAL A 11 -6.72 11.49 11.61
CA VAL A 11 -7.84 10.61 12.01
C VAL A 11 -9.13 10.95 11.24
N LEU A 12 -9.36 12.22 10.91
CA LEU A 12 -10.48 12.58 10.05
C LEU A 12 -10.28 12.08 8.61
N ALA A 13 -9.06 12.13 8.07
CA ALA A 13 -8.76 11.58 6.74
C ALA A 13 -9.04 10.06 6.69
N GLU A 14 -8.65 9.33 7.75
CA GLU A 14 -9.00 7.92 7.94
C GLU A 14 -10.51 7.70 7.99
N ALA A 15 -11.22 8.45 8.83
CA ALA A 15 -12.66 8.28 9.01
C ALA A 15 -13.47 8.54 7.73
N THR A 16 -12.92 9.31 6.79
CA THR A 16 -13.54 9.65 5.51
C THR A 16 -12.92 8.92 4.33
N GLU A 17 -12.20 7.81 4.52
CA GLU A 17 -11.57 7.07 3.41
C GLU A 17 -12.58 6.51 2.37
N SER A 18 -13.87 6.47 2.72
CA SER A 18 -14.97 6.13 1.81
C SER A 18 -15.48 7.31 0.97
N ASP A 19 -15.05 8.53 1.29
CA ASP A 19 -15.32 9.77 0.54
C ASP A 19 -13.98 10.41 0.12
N PRO A 20 -13.51 10.17 -1.11
CA PRO A 20 -12.24 10.70 -1.61
C PRO A 20 -12.10 12.22 -1.46
N ALA A 21 -13.18 12.98 -1.67
CA ALA A 21 -13.12 14.44 -1.62
C ALA A 21 -12.93 14.93 -0.17
N ALA A 22 -13.66 14.34 0.78
CA ALA A 22 -13.48 14.64 2.19
C ALA A 22 -12.09 14.20 2.70
N CYS A 23 -11.63 13.01 2.29
CA CYS A 23 -10.31 12.49 2.64
C CYS A 23 -9.19 13.44 2.19
N VAL A 24 -9.21 13.88 0.93
CA VAL A 24 -8.25 14.86 0.37
C VAL A 24 -8.29 16.17 1.15
N LYS A 25 -9.47 16.66 1.52
CA LYS A 25 -9.61 17.90 2.29
C LYS A 25 -8.92 17.79 3.65
N HIS A 26 -9.08 16.65 4.34
CA HIS A 26 -8.43 16.41 5.63
C HIS A 26 -6.92 16.27 5.49
N ALA A 27 -6.43 15.54 4.48
CA ALA A 27 -4.99 15.43 4.19
C ALA A 27 -4.34 16.78 3.87
N ARG A 28 -4.99 17.63 3.07
CA ARG A 28 -4.51 19.01 2.81
C ARG A 28 -4.50 19.89 4.07
N THR A 29 -5.38 19.62 5.03
CA THR A 29 -5.34 20.31 6.32
C THR A 29 -4.12 19.87 7.12
N VAL A 30 -3.78 18.57 7.10
CA VAL A 30 -2.53 18.05 7.68
C VAL A 30 -1.32 18.70 7.01
N ASP A 31 -1.28 18.79 5.67
CA ASP A 31 -0.19 19.47 4.95
C ASP A 31 0.02 20.89 5.46
N ALA A 32 -1.05 21.68 5.60
CA ALA A 32 -0.95 23.06 6.07
C ALA A 32 -0.41 23.16 7.50
N ILE A 33 -0.73 22.20 8.37
CA ILE A 33 -0.22 22.14 9.75
C ILE A 33 1.26 21.72 9.76
N VAL A 34 1.65 20.79 8.88
CA VAL A 34 2.97 20.14 8.86
C VAL A 34 3.99 20.94 8.03
N ALA A 35 3.56 21.77 7.07
CA ALA A 35 4.44 22.55 6.19
C ALA A 35 5.58 23.32 6.90
N PRO A 36 5.39 23.90 8.11
CA PRO A 36 6.47 24.56 8.84
C PRO A 36 7.52 23.60 9.47
N TYR A 37 7.31 22.29 9.40
CA TYR A 37 8.09 21.25 10.08
C TYR A 37 8.61 20.18 9.09
N PRO A 38 9.40 20.54 8.07
CA PRO A 38 9.85 19.61 7.04
C PRO A 38 10.72 18.46 7.57
N GLU A 39 11.56 18.74 8.57
CA GLU A 39 12.51 17.77 9.15
C GLU A 39 11.94 17.00 10.36
N ASP A 40 10.73 17.35 10.82
CA ASP A 40 10.11 16.67 11.95
C ASP A 40 9.48 15.36 11.48
N LEU A 41 10.21 14.25 11.72
CA LEU A 41 9.78 12.90 11.38
C LEU A 41 8.35 12.59 11.86
N LYS A 42 7.99 13.00 13.07
CA LYS A 42 6.68 12.69 13.63
C LYS A 42 5.58 13.45 12.88
N MET A 43 5.82 14.72 12.57
CA MET A 43 4.89 15.51 11.75
C MET A 43 4.77 14.95 10.32
N GLN A 44 5.88 14.59 9.69
CA GLN A 44 5.87 13.99 8.36
C GLN A 44 5.20 12.62 8.35
N PHE A 45 5.32 11.83 9.43
CA PHE A 45 4.64 10.56 9.56
C PHE A 45 3.11 10.72 9.60
N GLU A 46 2.60 11.72 10.33
CA GLU A 46 1.17 12.06 10.33
C GLU A 46 0.69 12.47 8.93
N ARG A 47 1.52 13.22 8.20
CA ARG A 47 1.26 13.65 6.83
C ARG A 47 1.25 12.48 5.84
N ALA A 48 2.23 11.58 5.93
CA ALA A 48 2.31 10.37 5.10
C ALA A 48 1.10 9.46 5.31
N GLN A 49 0.70 9.24 6.57
CA GLN A 49 -0.51 8.48 6.90
C GLN A 49 -1.76 9.09 6.27
N ALA A 50 -1.95 10.41 6.40
CA ALA A 50 -3.11 11.08 5.82
C ALA A 50 -3.19 10.89 4.30
N TRP A 51 -2.08 11.07 3.59
CA TRP A 51 -2.03 10.86 2.13
C TRP A 51 -2.14 9.40 1.72
N ARG A 52 -1.69 8.45 2.55
CA ARG A 52 -1.90 7.02 2.32
C ARG A 52 -3.39 6.64 2.41
N TYR A 53 -4.17 7.24 3.31
CA TYR A 53 -5.64 7.09 3.29
C TYR A 53 -6.27 7.67 2.04
N VAL A 54 -5.77 8.79 1.53
CA VAL A 54 -6.24 9.37 0.26
C VAL A 54 -5.96 8.43 -0.92
N ALA A 55 -4.77 7.83 -0.99
CA ALA A 55 -4.44 6.82 -2.00
C ALA A 55 -5.40 5.62 -1.91
N TYR A 56 -5.71 5.16 -0.70
CA TYR A 56 -6.69 4.09 -0.51
C TYR A 56 -8.12 4.52 -0.92
N ALA A 57 -8.55 5.73 -0.56
CA ALA A 57 -9.88 6.24 -0.92
C ALA A 57 -10.10 6.29 -2.44
N THR A 58 -9.03 6.59 -3.17
CA THR A 58 -9.02 6.74 -4.63
C THR A 58 -8.67 5.46 -5.39
N ARG A 59 -8.54 4.30 -4.73
CA ARG A 59 -8.15 3.00 -5.31
C ARG A 59 -9.03 2.46 -6.45
N PHE A 60 -10.11 3.14 -6.81
CA PHE A 60 -10.97 2.79 -7.95
C PHE A 60 -10.70 3.66 -9.19
N ASP A 61 -9.79 4.63 -9.08
CA ASP A 61 -9.24 5.41 -10.18
C ASP A 61 -7.71 5.27 -10.14
N ALA A 62 -7.14 4.50 -11.06
CA ALA A 62 -5.72 4.17 -11.05
C ALA A 62 -4.81 5.40 -11.18
N ALA A 63 -5.19 6.37 -12.03
CA ALA A 63 -4.37 7.55 -12.26
C ALA A 63 -4.35 8.44 -11.02
N VAL A 64 -5.52 8.70 -10.43
CA VAL A 64 -5.64 9.51 -9.21
C VAL A 64 -4.99 8.82 -8.01
N CYS A 65 -5.18 7.50 -7.87
CA CYS A 65 -4.54 6.71 -6.82
C CYS A 65 -3.00 6.78 -6.91
N ALA A 66 -2.45 6.66 -8.13
CA ALA A 66 -1.01 6.77 -8.35
C ALA A 66 -0.46 8.16 -8.02
N GLU A 67 -1.16 9.23 -8.38
CA GLU A 67 -0.79 10.61 -8.00
C GLU A 67 -0.70 10.74 -6.46
N HIS A 68 -1.66 10.20 -5.73
CA HIS A 68 -1.68 10.28 -4.28
C HIS A 68 -0.63 9.38 -3.61
N ALA A 69 -0.32 8.22 -4.19
CA ALA A 69 0.80 7.40 -3.74
C ALA A 69 2.15 8.10 -3.97
N GLN A 70 2.31 8.84 -5.08
CA GLN A 70 3.50 9.67 -5.33
C GLN A 70 3.65 10.79 -4.29
N THR A 71 2.54 11.36 -3.79
CA THR A 71 2.60 12.29 -2.66
C THR A 71 3.15 11.63 -1.40
N VAL A 72 2.75 10.38 -1.10
CA VAL A 72 3.32 9.61 0.02
C VAL A 72 4.82 9.36 -0.21
N ASP A 73 5.23 8.99 -1.43
CA ASP A 73 6.65 8.86 -1.78
C ASP A 73 7.44 10.14 -1.50
N ALA A 74 6.92 11.29 -1.93
CA ALA A 74 7.59 12.58 -1.73
C ALA A 74 7.78 12.91 -0.24
N ILE A 75 6.89 12.44 0.64
CA ILE A 75 6.99 12.59 2.09
C ILE A 75 7.95 11.56 2.70
N ALA A 76 7.94 10.32 2.19
CA ALA A 76 8.64 9.19 2.78
C ALA A 76 10.11 9.06 2.33
N VAL A 77 10.45 9.47 1.11
CA VAL A 77 11.81 9.37 0.54
C VAL A 77 12.89 10.06 1.39
N PRO A 78 12.64 11.23 2.02
CA PRO A 78 13.58 11.84 2.96
C PRO A 78 13.90 11.01 4.21
N PHE A 79 13.10 9.98 4.53
CA PHE A 79 13.26 9.11 5.71
C PHE A 79 13.43 7.64 5.28
N PRO A 80 14.51 7.29 4.55
CA PRO A 80 14.67 5.97 3.95
C PRO A 80 14.85 4.85 4.99
N ASP A 81 15.45 5.18 6.13
CA ASP A 81 15.74 4.23 7.21
C ASP A 81 14.58 4.08 8.22
N ASP A 82 13.53 4.90 8.10
CA ASP A 82 12.36 4.82 8.97
C ASP A 82 11.37 3.76 8.45
N ARG A 83 11.32 2.62 9.16
CA ARG A 83 10.48 1.48 8.80
C ARG A 83 9.01 1.87 8.68
N ASP A 84 8.48 2.64 9.62
CA ASP A 84 7.04 2.95 9.64
C ASP A 84 6.65 3.91 8.50
N MET A 85 7.54 4.83 8.15
CA MET A 85 7.43 5.66 6.96
C MET A 85 7.43 4.82 5.68
N GLN A 86 8.37 3.88 5.56
CA GLN A 86 8.39 2.97 4.41
C GLN A 86 7.15 2.06 4.38
N HIS A 87 6.57 1.71 5.53
CA HIS A 87 5.33 0.95 5.58
C HIS A 87 4.15 1.78 5.02
N GLN A 88 4.04 3.07 5.36
CA GLN A 88 3.03 3.96 4.75
C GLN A 88 3.18 4.01 3.23
N ARG A 89 4.42 4.06 2.76
CA ARG A 89 4.77 4.06 1.33
C ARG A 89 4.32 2.77 0.64
N ALA A 90 4.62 1.61 1.24
CA ALA A 90 4.19 0.30 0.73
C ALA A 90 2.65 0.20 0.64
N GLN A 91 1.94 0.64 1.68
CA GLN A 91 0.48 0.63 1.73
C GLN A 91 -0.17 1.52 0.65
N ALA A 92 0.45 2.66 0.35
CA ALA A 92 -0.01 3.55 -0.71
C ALA A 92 0.14 2.88 -2.09
N TRP A 93 1.31 2.32 -2.39
CA TRP A 93 1.56 1.59 -3.64
C TRP A 93 0.76 0.30 -3.78
N ARG A 94 0.44 -0.39 -2.67
CA ARG A 94 -0.52 -1.50 -2.69
C ARG A 94 -1.88 -1.04 -3.21
N SER A 95 -2.34 0.15 -2.81
CA SER A 95 -3.61 0.70 -3.30
C SER A 95 -3.58 0.94 -4.80
N VAL A 96 -2.43 1.38 -5.34
CA VAL A 96 -2.23 1.52 -6.79
C VAL A 96 -2.26 0.17 -7.49
N ALA A 97 -1.54 -0.84 -6.97
CA ALA A 97 -1.55 -2.20 -7.52
C ALA A 97 -2.97 -2.81 -7.53
N TYR A 98 -3.78 -2.51 -6.51
CA TYR A 98 -5.21 -2.87 -6.51
C TYR A 98 -5.98 -2.13 -7.61
N ALA A 99 -5.79 -0.81 -7.74
CA ALA A 99 -6.48 0.00 -8.74
C ALA A 99 -6.22 -0.47 -10.18
N THR A 100 -5.01 -0.98 -10.44
CA THR A 100 -4.60 -1.48 -11.74
C THR A 100 -4.83 -2.99 -11.92
N ARG A 101 -5.52 -3.69 -11.02
CA ARG A 101 -5.67 -5.17 -11.09
C ARG A 101 -6.39 -5.73 -12.33
N SER A 102 -6.98 -4.85 -13.13
CA SER A 102 -7.59 -5.19 -14.44
C SER A 102 -6.62 -5.03 -15.61
N ASP A 103 -5.48 -4.36 -15.41
CA ASP A 103 -4.35 -4.25 -16.33
C ASP A 103 -3.18 -5.04 -15.73
N SER A 104 -2.92 -6.22 -16.29
CA SER A 104 -1.92 -7.14 -15.75
C SER A 104 -0.50 -6.56 -15.79
N ALA A 105 -0.16 -5.77 -16.81
CA ALA A 105 1.16 -5.17 -16.94
C ALA A 105 1.37 -4.08 -15.88
N ALA A 106 0.39 -3.17 -15.74
CA ALA A 106 0.46 -2.11 -14.73
C ALA A 106 0.40 -2.66 -13.29
N CYS A 107 -0.45 -3.66 -13.03
CA CYS A 107 -0.51 -4.33 -11.72
C CYS A 107 0.84 -4.96 -11.34
N LEU A 108 1.49 -5.64 -12.29
CA LEU A 108 2.82 -6.22 -12.06
C LEU A 108 3.88 -5.16 -11.79
N GLU A 109 3.86 -4.04 -12.52
CA GLU A 109 4.77 -2.92 -12.29
C GLU A 109 4.61 -2.35 -10.88
N HIS A 110 3.38 -2.03 -10.46
CA HIS A 110 3.12 -1.46 -9.14
C HIS A 110 3.36 -2.45 -8.00
N ALA A 111 3.13 -3.75 -8.22
CA ALA A 111 3.51 -4.78 -7.26
C ALA A 111 5.03 -4.81 -7.03
N ARG A 112 5.84 -4.64 -8.09
CA ARG A 112 7.30 -4.53 -7.96
C ARG A 112 7.74 -3.31 -7.15
N SER A 113 7.02 -2.19 -7.25
CA SER A 113 7.30 -1.02 -6.40
C SER A 113 7.13 -1.36 -4.90
N VAL A 114 6.06 -2.06 -4.54
CA VAL A 114 5.87 -2.53 -3.15
C VAL A 114 6.93 -3.56 -2.77
N ASP A 115 7.29 -4.46 -3.67
CA ASP A 115 8.36 -5.45 -3.45
C ASP A 115 9.68 -4.78 -3.10
N LEU A 116 10.06 -3.73 -3.84
CA LEU A 116 11.29 -2.95 -3.59
C LEU A 116 11.27 -2.23 -2.23
N ILE A 117 10.11 -1.73 -1.81
CA ILE A 117 9.96 -1.06 -0.51
C ILE A 117 10.03 -2.07 0.65
N ALA A 118 9.41 -3.25 0.48
CA ALA A 118 9.28 -4.25 1.54
C ALA A 118 10.46 -5.23 1.63
N ALA A 119 11.20 -5.46 0.53
CA ALA A 119 12.32 -6.41 0.49
C ALA A 119 13.42 -6.17 1.54
N PRO A 120 13.77 -4.92 1.93
CA PRO A 120 14.71 -4.66 3.01
C PRO A 120 14.26 -5.16 4.40
N TYR A 121 12.99 -5.55 4.55
CA TYR A 121 12.36 -5.93 5.82
C TYR A 121 11.87 -7.40 5.81
N PRO A 122 12.74 -8.39 5.59
CA PRO A 122 12.33 -9.79 5.35
C PRO A 122 11.68 -10.47 6.57
N ASN A 123 12.04 -10.03 7.79
CA ASN A 123 11.49 -10.56 9.04
C ASN A 123 10.33 -9.70 9.58
N ASP A 124 9.94 -8.67 8.84
CA ASP A 124 8.88 -7.77 9.27
C ASP A 124 7.53 -8.25 8.74
N ARG A 125 6.66 -8.65 9.68
CA ARG A 125 5.36 -9.23 9.39
C ARG A 125 4.49 -8.33 8.52
N ASP A 126 4.36 -7.04 8.86
CA ASP A 126 3.44 -6.15 8.11
C ASP A 126 3.97 -5.85 6.72
N MET A 127 5.29 -5.68 6.57
CA MET A 127 5.91 -5.51 5.26
C MET A 127 5.72 -6.75 4.38
N GLN A 128 5.90 -7.95 4.93
CA GLN A 128 5.66 -9.18 4.18
C GLN A 128 4.17 -9.37 3.85
N VAL A 129 3.25 -8.91 4.70
CA VAL A 129 1.81 -8.86 4.37
C VAL A 129 1.54 -7.94 3.19
N GLU A 130 2.07 -6.72 3.17
CA GLU A 130 1.89 -5.80 2.03
C GLU A 130 2.45 -6.40 0.74
N ARG A 131 3.60 -7.07 0.83
CA ARG A 131 4.24 -7.80 -0.27
C ARG A 131 3.35 -8.95 -0.78
N ALA A 132 2.82 -9.78 0.11
CA ALA A 132 1.91 -10.87 -0.25
C ALA A 132 0.60 -10.37 -0.86
N ARG A 133 0.04 -9.27 -0.33
CA ARG A 133 -1.18 -8.63 -0.85
C ARG A 133 -1.01 -8.22 -2.32
N VAL A 134 0.09 -7.56 -2.67
CA VAL A 134 0.31 -7.16 -4.07
C VAL A 134 0.54 -8.35 -5.00
N TRP A 135 1.26 -9.39 -4.57
CA TRP A 135 1.43 -10.58 -5.40
C TRP A 135 0.13 -11.38 -5.56
N CYS A 136 -0.78 -11.31 -4.58
CA CYS A 136 -2.15 -11.81 -4.72
C CYS A 136 -2.96 -10.99 -5.75
N HIS A 137 -2.81 -9.66 -5.79
CA HIS A 137 -3.41 -8.83 -6.85
C HIS A 137 -2.87 -9.15 -8.25
N VAL A 138 -1.55 -9.38 -8.37
CA VAL A 138 -0.94 -9.83 -9.63
C VAL A 138 -1.49 -11.18 -10.04
N THR A 139 -1.60 -12.14 -9.11
CA THR A 139 -2.21 -13.45 -9.37
C THR A 139 -3.63 -13.30 -9.94
N TYR A 140 -4.45 -12.43 -9.34
CA TYR A 140 -5.77 -12.09 -9.89
C TYR A 140 -5.70 -11.46 -11.29
N ALA A 141 -4.78 -10.53 -11.53
CA ALA A 141 -4.66 -9.83 -12.80
C ALA A 141 -4.26 -10.78 -13.94
N PHE A 142 -3.46 -11.80 -13.63
CA PHE A 142 -3.03 -12.85 -14.57
C PHE A 142 -3.91 -14.11 -14.55
N ARG A 143 -5.11 -14.07 -13.98
CA ARG A 143 -6.03 -15.23 -13.91
C ARG A 143 -6.46 -15.82 -15.26
N SER A 144 -6.17 -15.15 -16.37
CA SER A 144 -6.40 -15.66 -17.73
C SER A 144 -5.17 -16.31 -18.37
N ASP A 145 -4.03 -16.30 -17.66
CA ASP A 145 -2.80 -17.00 -18.01
C ASP A 145 -2.47 -17.99 -16.88
N PRO A 146 -2.83 -19.28 -17.01
CA PRO A 146 -2.65 -20.26 -15.94
C PRO A 146 -1.19 -20.42 -15.50
N ALA A 147 -0.23 -20.33 -16.42
CA ALA A 147 1.19 -20.50 -16.11
C ALA A 147 1.72 -19.32 -15.29
N ALA A 148 1.36 -18.10 -15.67
CA ALA A 148 1.69 -16.91 -14.91
C ALA A 148 0.97 -16.90 -13.54
N CYS A 149 -0.31 -17.24 -13.52
CA CYS A 149 -1.14 -17.31 -12.30
C CYS A 149 -0.52 -18.25 -11.25
N VAL A 150 -0.13 -19.47 -11.64
CA VAL A 150 0.58 -20.42 -10.76
C VAL A 150 1.91 -19.85 -10.27
N SER A 151 2.66 -19.19 -11.15
CA SER A 151 3.96 -18.61 -10.79
C SER A 151 3.83 -17.52 -9.73
N PHE A 152 2.82 -16.65 -9.83
CA PHE A 152 2.57 -15.60 -8.85
C PHE A 152 1.97 -16.13 -7.54
N ALA A 153 1.11 -17.15 -7.59
CA ALA A 153 0.63 -17.82 -6.38
C ALA A 153 1.79 -18.41 -5.54
N ARG A 154 2.79 -19.00 -6.21
CA ARG A 154 4.01 -19.49 -5.54
C ARG A 154 4.86 -18.37 -4.92
N MET A 155 4.82 -17.16 -5.48
CA MET A 155 5.50 -16.01 -4.84
C MET A 155 4.82 -15.66 -3.51
N VAL A 156 3.48 -15.72 -3.45
CA VAL A 156 2.74 -15.53 -2.20
C VAL A 156 3.13 -16.60 -1.18
N ASP A 157 3.20 -17.87 -1.58
CA ASP A 157 3.66 -18.95 -0.70
C ASP A 157 5.07 -18.69 -0.16
N ALA A 158 6.00 -18.27 -1.03
CA ALA A 158 7.39 -18.03 -0.65
C ALA A 158 7.54 -16.90 0.39
N ILE A 159 6.73 -15.85 0.29
CA ILE A 159 6.72 -14.74 1.25
C ILE A 159 6.24 -15.22 2.62
N SER A 160 5.23 -16.09 2.66
CA SER A 160 4.64 -16.58 3.90
C SER A 160 5.50 -17.58 4.67
N ILE A 161 6.59 -18.10 4.09
CA ILE A 161 7.48 -19.08 4.75
C ILE A 161 8.02 -18.56 6.08
N HIS A 162 8.28 -17.24 6.17
CA HIS A 162 8.84 -16.63 7.37
C HIS A 162 7.81 -16.37 8.47
N ASN A 163 6.51 -16.50 8.18
CA ASN A 163 5.41 -16.26 9.11
C ASN A 163 4.28 -17.29 8.88
N PRO A 164 4.54 -18.59 9.11
CA PRO A 164 3.65 -19.68 8.71
C PRO A 164 2.33 -19.73 9.48
N ASP A 165 2.29 -19.16 10.69
CA ASP A 165 1.10 -19.13 11.55
C ASP A 165 0.29 -17.83 11.40
N ASP A 166 0.69 -16.95 10.47
CA ASP A 166 -0.01 -15.69 10.23
C ASP A 166 -1.29 -15.92 9.42
N SER A 167 -2.44 -15.69 10.06
CA SER A 167 -3.75 -15.94 9.46
C SER A 167 -4.00 -15.13 8.19
N GLU A 168 -3.47 -13.91 8.12
CA GLU A 168 -3.67 -13.04 6.97
C GLU A 168 -2.85 -13.50 5.77
N LEU A 169 -1.59 -13.86 5.99
CA LEU A 169 -0.76 -14.48 4.96
C LEU A 169 -1.36 -15.79 4.46
N GLU A 170 -1.96 -16.58 5.35
CA GLU A 170 -2.66 -17.80 4.97
C GLU A 170 -3.91 -17.51 4.13
N GLU A 171 -4.71 -16.50 4.46
CA GLU A 171 -5.84 -16.05 3.64
C GLU A 171 -5.41 -15.56 2.24
N LEU A 172 -4.27 -14.88 2.16
CA LEU A 172 -3.71 -14.41 0.89
C LEU A 172 -3.26 -15.58 0.01
N LYS A 173 -2.63 -16.60 0.60
CA LYS A 173 -2.31 -17.85 -0.10
C LYS A 173 -3.56 -18.53 -0.63
N HIS A 174 -4.58 -18.71 0.22
CA HIS A 174 -5.85 -19.30 -0.18
C HIS A 174 -6.51 -18.53 -1.34
N SER A 175 -6.44 -17.19 -1.30
CA SER A 175 -6.98 -16.32 -2.34
C SER A 175 -6.21 -16.47 -3.66
N ALA A 176 -4.87 -16.46 -3.61
CA ALA A 176 -4.03 -16.65 -4.79
C ALA A 176 -4.31 -18.01 -5.46
N TRP A 177 -4.34 -19.10 -4.68
CA TRP A 177 -4.64 -20.44 -5.18
C TRP A 177 -6.11 -20.63 -5.60
N ARG A 178 -7.03 -19.80 -5.09
CA ARG A 178 -8.40 -19.73 -5.63
C ARG A 178 -8.41 -19.16 -7.05
N TYR A 179 -7.61 -18.13 -7.34
CA TYR A 179 -7.52 -17.57 -8.70
C TYR A 179 -6.89 -18.56 -9.69
N VAL A 180 -5.90 -19.35 -9.26
CA VAL A 180 -5.33 -20.44 -10.07
C VAL A 180 -6.42 -21.44 -10.48
N ARG A 181 -7.24 -21.91 -9.54
CA ARG A 181 -8.34 -22.85 -9.84
C ARG A 181 -9.45 -22.25 -10.73
N GLN A 182 -9.54 -20.93 -10.80
CA GLN A 182 -10.48 -20.24 -11.70
C GLN A 182 -9.88 -19.99 -13.09
N SER A 183 -8.57 -20.18 -13.26
CA SER A 183 -7.85 -20.03 -14.53
C SER A 183 -7.80 -21.30 -15.37
N GLU A 184 -8.09 -22.45 -14.75
CA GLU A 184 -8.23 -23.77 -15.39
C GLU A 184 -9.59 -23.94 -16.07
#